data_AF-A0A392VVW0-F1
#
_entry.id   AF-A0A392VVW0-F1
#
_cell.length_a   1.000
_cell.length_b   1.000
_cell.length_c   1.000
_cell.angle_alpha   90.00
_cell.angle_beta   90.00
_cell.angle_gamma   90.00
#
_symmetry.space_group_name_H-M   'P 1'
#
loop_
_entity.id
_entity.type
_entity.pdbx_description
1 polymer ?
#
loop_
_entity_poly.entity_id
_entity_poly.type
_entity_poly.pdbx_seq_one_letter_code
_entity_poly.pdbx_strand_id
1 'polypeptide(L)' 'PHMDKSKYCHYHRSYGHVTEDCIHLKDSIEILIQKGYARKYVKEGDSKTNEAQMAIDAPATDDEENRT' A
#
# COMPACT_ATOMS: atom_id res chain seq x y z
N PRO A 1 17.56 6.12 23.62
CA PRO A 1 16.10 6.10 23.30
C PRO A 1 15.32 5.34 24.38
N HIS A 2 14.49 6.06 25.14
CA HIS A 2 13.61 5.46 26.14
C HIS A 2 12.45 4.77 25.39
N MET A 3 12.56 3.46 25.19
CA MET A 3 11.46 2.68 24.63
C MET A 3 10.41 2.50 25.72
N ASP A 4 9.21 3.00 25.46
CA ASP A 4 8.07 2.82 26.35
C ASP A 4 7.72 1.33 26.43
N LYS A 5 8.05 0.69 27.55
CA LYS A 5 7.80 -0.73 27.79
C LYS A 5 6.32 -1.04 28.04
N SER A 6 5.46 -0.02 28.18
CA SER A 6 4.02 -0.22 28.26
C SER A 6 3.38 -0.46 26.89
N LYS A 7 4.08 -0.13 25.81
CA LYS A 7 3.58 -0.22 24.43
C LYS A 7 4.30 -1.34 23.67
N TYR A 8 3.55 -2.36 23.29
CA TYR A 8 4.07 -3.50 22.54
C TYR A 8 3.44 -3.57 21.14
N CYS A 9 4.29 -3.66 20.12
CA CYS A 9 3.87 -3.82 18.74
C CYS A 9 3.99 -5.29 18.35
N HIS A 10 2.85 -5.93 18.04
CA HIS A 10 2.83 -7.35 17.66
C HIS A 10 3.46 -7.59 16.29
N TYR A 11 3.38 -6.60 15.39
CA TYR A 11 3.96 -6.70 14.05
C TYR A 11 5.48 -6.79 14.08
N HIS A 12 6.14 -5.94 14.88
CA HIS A 12 7.59 -5.96 15.06
C HIS A 12 8.08 -6.85 16.21
N ARG A 13 7.15 -7.33 17.04
CA ARG A 13 7.42 -8.09 18.27
C ARG A 13 8.36 -7.34 19.22
N SER A 14 8.24 -6.01 19.27
CA SER A 14 9.13 -5.11 20.01
C SER A 14 8.35 -4.06 20.82
N TYR A 15 9.05 -3.41 21.76
CA TYR A 15 8.50 -2.35 22.60
C TYR A 15 8.77 -0.96 22.00
N GLY A 16 7.87 -0.01 22.29
CA GLY A 16 8.01 1.41 21.97
C GLY A 16 6.74 2.02 21.37
N HIS A 17 5.96 1.24 20.62
CA HIS A 17 4.65 1.64 20.08
C HIS A 17 3.69 0.45 20.09
N VAL A 18 2.39 0.71 19.98
CA VAL A 18 1.37 -0.34 19.81
C VAL A 18 1.15 -0.63 18.33
N THR A 19 0.61 -1.80 18.00
CA THR A 19 0.36 -2.21 16.61
C THR A 19 -0.47 -1.19 15.82
N GLU A 20 -1.41 -0.50 16.45
CA GLU A 20 -2.27 0.53 15.83
C GLU A 20 -1.50 1.78 15.38
N ASP A 21 -0.37 2.08 16.03
CA ASP A 21 0.50 3.21 15.72
C ASP A 21 1.65 2.82 14.78
N CYS A 22 1.72 1.55 14.37
CA CYS A 22 2.80 1.05 13.53
C CYS A 22 2.67 1.55 12.10
N ILE A 23 3.52 2.50 11.73
CA ILE A 23 3.56 3.09 10.37
C ILE A 23 3.85 2.02 9.33
N HIS A 24 4.84 1.15 9.57
CA HIS A 24 5.20 0.08 8.64
C HIS A 24 4.04 -0.90 8.38
N LEU A 25 3.19 -1.14 9.38
CA LEU A 25 2.00 -1.97 9.22
C LEU A 25 0.96 -1.27 8.34
N LYS A 26 0.72 0.03 8.57
CA LYS A 26 -0.20 0.84 7.76
C LYS A 26 0.24 0.89 6.30
N ASP A 27 1.52 1.16 6.04
CA ASP A 27 2.08 1.19 4.69
C ASP A 27 1.94 -0.17 4.00
N SER A 28 2.20 -1.26 4.73
CA SER A 28 2.06 -2.62 4.19
C SER A 28 0.59 -2.92 3.82
N ILE A 29 -0.37 -2.49 4.63
CA ILE A 29 -1.80 -2.62 4.32
C ILE A 29 -2.18 -1.76 3.11
N GLU A 30 -1.69 -0.53 3.02
CA GLU A 30 -1.94 0.35 1.87
C GLU A 30 -1.46 -0.29 0.57
N ILE A 31 -0.23 -0.83 0.53
CA ILE A 31 0.30 -1.53 -0.64
C ILE A 31 -0.57 -2.74 -0.99
N LEU A 32 -1.04 -3.51 -0.01
CA LEU A 32 -1.92 -4.66 -0.23
C LEU A 32 -3.28 -4.24 -0.80
N ILE A 33 -3.80 -3.09 -0.40
CA ILE A 33 -5.05 -2.52 -0.94
C ILE A 33 -4.82 -2.03 -2.37
N GLN A 34 -3.78 -1.24 -2.62
CA GLN A 34 -3.45 -0.70 -3.95
C GLN A 34 -3.22 -1.81 -4.98
N LYS A 35 -2.58 -2.92 -4.57
CA LYS A 35 -2.37 -4.09 -5.44
C LYS A 35 -3.61 -5.01 -5.53
N GLY A 36 -4.67 -4.72 -4.78
CA GLY A 36 -5.90 -5.51 -4.79
C GLY A 36 -5.83 -6.84 -4.03
N TYR A 37 -4.74 -7.12 -3.30
CA TYR A 37 -4.59 -8.35 -2.52
C TYR A 37 -5.45 -8.36 -1.26
N ALA A 38 -5.82 -7.19 -0.75
CA ALA A 38 -6.66 -7.04 0.43
C ALA A 38 -8.15 -7.30 0.14
N ARG A 39 -8.59 -7.35 -1.13
CA ARG A 39 -10.02 -7.46 -1.51
C ARG A 39 -10.72 -8.66 -0.88
N LYS A 40 -10.04 -9.81 -0.73
CA LYS A 40 -10.57 -11.02 -0.09
C LYS A 40 -10.85 -10.89 1.41
N TYR A 41 -10.34 -9.83 2.05
CA TYR A 41 -10.50 -9.56 3.47
C TYR A 41 -11.49 -8.43 3.75
N VAL A 42 -11.99 -7.75 2.72
CA VAL A 42 -13.02 -6.70 2.82
C VAL A 42 -14.38 -7.37 2.69
N LYS A 43 -15.29 -7.11 3.63
CA LYS A 43 -16.70 -7.56 3.53
C LYS A 43 -17.37 -6.78 2.40
N GLU A 44 -18.18 -7.44 1.57
CA GLU A 44 -18.80 -6.91 0.33
C GLU A 44 -19.65 -5.62 0.47
N GLY A 45 -19.77 -5.03 1.66
CA GLY A 45 -20.52 -3.80 1.91
C GLY A 45 -19.75 -2.49 1.69
N ASP A 46 -18.41 -2.51 1.62
CA ASP A 46 -17.57 -1.29 1.60
C ASP A 46 -16.91 -0.98 0.26
N SER A 47 -17.11 -1.82 -0.77
CA SER A 47 -16.50 -1.64 -2.08
C SER A 47 -17.29 -0.69 -2.97
N LYS A 48 -17.16 0.62 -2.72
CA LYS A 48 -17.45 1.64 -3.73
C LYS A 48 -16.32 2.65 -3.76
N THR A 49 -15.23 2.37 -4.48
CA THR A 49 -14.41 3.42 -5.10
C THR A 49 -13.37 2.87 -6.09
N ASN A 50 -13.66 3.05 -7.38
CA ASN A 50 -12.77 3.46 -8.49
C ASN A 50 -11.39 2.80 -8.65
N GLU A 51 -11.38 1.62 -9.29
CA GLU A 51 -10.21 0.97 -9.91
C GLU A 51 -9.98 1.41 -11.38
N ALA A 52 -10.55 2.52 -11.82
CA ALA A 52 -10.27 3.11 -13.13
C ALA A 52 -9.45 4.39 -12.93
N GLN A 53 -8.12 4.26 -13.01
CA GLN A 53 -7.17 5.19 -13.67
C GLN A 53 -5.76 5.02 -13.06
N MET A 54 -5.13 3.86 -13.27
CA MET A 54 -3.67 3.73 -13.22
C MET A 54 -3.18 3.06 -14.50
N ALA A 55 -3.63 3.57 -15.65
CA ALA A 55 -2.87 3.45 -16.88
C ALA A 55 -1.76 4.50 -16.79
N ILE A 56 -0.60 4.10 -16.29
CA ILE A 56 0.64 4.79 -16.63
C ILE A 56 0.90 4.47 -18.10
N ASP A 57 0.37 5.29 -19.00
CA ASP A 57 0.86 5.36 -20.37
C ASP A 57 2.33 5.78 -20.30
N ALA A 58 3.22 4.79 -20.29
CA ALA A 58 4.59 5.00 -20.69
C ALA A 58 4.53 5.39 -22.18
N PRO A 59 4.98 6.59 -22.59
CA PRO A 59 5.16 6.84 -24.00
C PRO A 59 6.31 5.93 -24.44
N ALA A 60 5.99 4.86 -25.16
CA ALA A 60 6.94 4.29 -26.08
C ALA A 60 7.26 5.41 -27.08
N THR A 61 8.44 6.00 -26.98
CA THR A 61 9.01 6.75 -28.10
C THR A 61 9.56 5.70 -29.04
N ASP A 62 8.75 5.24 -29.97
CA ASP A 62 9.20 4.60 -31.19
C ASP A 62 9.86 5.64 -32.08
N ASP A 63 11.18 5.52 -32.22
CA ASP A 63 11.96 6.13 -33.29
C ASP A 63 11.42 5.63 -34.65
N GLU A 64 10.83 6.50 -35.47
CA GLU A 64 10.60 6.21 -36.90
C GLU A 64 11.09 7.37 -37.79
N GLU A 65 12.37 7.25 -38.16
CA GLU A 65 12.97 7.85 -39.34
C GLU A 65 12.26 7.31 -40.60
N ASN A 66 11.41 8.12 -41.27
CA ASN A 66 11.12 7.91 -42.69
C ASN A 66 10.65 9.19 -43.41
N ARG A 67 11.63 9.89 -44.00
CA ARG A 67 11.63 10.43 -45.38
C ARG A 67 10.28 10.76 -46.03
N THR A 68 10.02 12.05 -46.24
CA THR A 68 9.56 12.58 -47.54
C THR A 68 10.09 14.00 -47.71
#